data_AF-A0A3N5TFB2-F1
#
_entry.id   AF-A0A3N5TFB2-F1
#
_cell.length_a   1.000
_cell.length_b   1.000
_cell.length_c   1.000
_cell.angle_alpha   90.00
_cell.angle_beta   90.00
_cell.angle_gamma   90.00
#
_symmetry.space_group_name_H-M   'P 1'
#
loop_
_entity.id
_entity.type
_entity.pdbx_description
1 polymer ?
#
loop_
_entity_poly.entity_id
_entity_poly.type
_entity_poly.pdbx_seq_one_letter_code
_entity_poly.pdbx_strand_id
1 'polypeptide(L)'
;MVFAPVDAGASASAENCARAAWELWRTTRQDSLQAAGMHALTEGRNPATTEIDRLPTLDMLRLINLEDTRVTRAVGSQLAQIAEAVDRIAERMRRGGRMIYAGAGTSGRIGVLDASEIPPTYGTSPELVVALIAGGDIAVRSSLEGVEDDTAAGMRAVQELSTGPEDSLIGIAASGRTPYVIGAMEEARRRGALTVSVACNSPAPMEDLADVVITPLVGAEVITGSTRMKAGTAQKLVLNMLSTCVMVRLGKTFSNLMVDMQATNTKLRGRARRIVAQVAGVSEHQAGEILDAAGGELKTAIVMARSGATPEQARQRLSRSGGVVRAALEPEGAHDQ
;
A
#
# COMPACT_ATOMS: atom_id res chain seq x y z
N MET A 1 46.78 -46.47 13.48
CA MET A 1 46.94 -45.01 13.36
C MET A 1 45.64 -44.37 13.81
N VAL A 2 45.69 -43.72 14.97
CA VAL A 2 44.58 -43.01 15.60
C VAL A 2 44.52 -41.62 14.96
N PHE A 3 43.37 -41.23 14.40
CA PHE A 3 43.09 -39.83 14.07
C PHE A 3 42.37 -39.19 15.26
N ALA A 4 42.98 -38.16 15.83
CA ALA A 4 42.43 -37.37 16.92
C ALA A 4 41.26 -36.48 16.41
N PRO A 5 40.25 -36.19 17.24
CA PRO A 5 39.17 -35.28 16.88
C PRO A 5 39.66 -33.82 16.87
N VAL A 6 39.21 -33.07 15.88
CA VAL A 6 39.46 -31.62 15.75
C VAL A 6 38.53 -30.88 16.72
N ASP A 7 39.10 -29.94 17.47
CA ASP A 7 38.46 -29.14 18.51
C ASP A 7 37.14 -28.47 18.07
N ALA A 8 36.04 -28.84 18.73
CA ALA A 8 34.73 -28.17 18.65
C ALA A 8 34.61 -26.96 19.61
N GLY A 9 35.67 -26.61 20.33
CA GLY A 9 35.65 -25.58 21.38
C GLY A 9 35.84 -24.13 20.89
N ALA A 10 36.40 -23.92 19.70
CA ALA A 10 36.73 -22.58 19.21
C ALA A 10 35.58 -21.86 18.48
N SER A 11 34.61 -22.60 17.91
CA SER A 11 33.47 -22.01 17.18
C SER A 11 32.38 -21.50 18.12
N ALA A 12 32.08 -22.23 19.19
CA ALA A 12 31.08 -21.85 20.18
C ALA A 12 31.47 -20.60 21.00
N SER A 13 32.77 -20.37 21.20
CA SER A 13 33.26 -19.18 21.92
C SER A 13 33.22 -17.92 21.06
N ALA A 14 33.50 -18.03 19.76
CA ALA A 14 33.38 -16.92 18.81
C ALA A 14 31.92 -16.50 18.58
N GLU A 15 31.00 -17.47 18.45
CA GLU A 15 29.56 -17.19 18.34
C GLU A 15 28.97 -16.59 19.62
N ASN A 16 29.39 -17.07 20.79
CA ASN A 16 28.96 -16.49 22.08
C ASN A 16 29.55 -15.09 22.32
N CYS A 17 30.80 -14.83 21.91
CA CYS A 17 31.38 -13.49 21.95
C CYS A 17 30.68 -12.55 20.97
N ALA A 18 30.35 -12.99 19.76
CA ALA A 18 29.61 -12.19 18.79
C ALA A 18 28.18 -11.89 19.27
N ARG A 19 27.52 -12.87 19.91
CA ARG A 19 26.18 -12.69 20.49
C ARG A 19 26.18 -11.77 21.71
N ALA A 20 27.17 -11.89 22.60
CA ALA A 20 27.34 -11.00 23.74
C ALA A 20 27.74 -9.58 23.31
N ALA A 21 28.60 -9.44 22.30
CA ALA A 21 28.96 -8.15 21.71
C ALA A 21 27.76 -7.51 21.01
N TRP A 22 26.92 -8.30 20.33
CA TRP A 22 25.65 -7.86 19.76
C TRP A 22 24.65 -7.42 20.84
N GLU A 23 24.49 -8.19 21.92
CA GLU A 23 23.59 -7.85 23.02
C GLU A 23 24.04 -6.61 23.80
N LEU A 24 25.36 -6.44 24.01
CA LEU A 24 25.93 -5.20 24.53
C LEU A 24 25.71 -4.03 23.56
N TRP A 25 26.07 -4.20 22.28
CA TRP A 25 25.89 -3.18 21.24
C TRP A 25 24.42 -2.74 21.13
N ARG A 26 23.49 -3.70 21.23
CA ARG A 26 22.05 -3.48 21.22
C ARG A 26 21.62 -2.66 22.43
N THR A 27 22.03 -3.04 23.63
CA THR A 27 21.58 -2.39 24.88
C THR A 27 22.19 -1.01 25.10
N THR A 28 23.46 -0.77 24.74
CA THR A 28 24.08 0.57 24.95
C THR A 28 23.60 1.63 23.96
N ARG A 29 23.07 1.23 22.79
CA ARG A 29 22.64 2.18 21.74
C ARG A 29 21.12 2.32 21.58
N GLN A 30 20.32 1.35 22.02
CA GLN A 30 18.87 1.37 21.78
C GLN A 30 18.14 2.56 22.48
N ASP A 31 18.61 2.98 23.65
CA ASP A 31 18.02 4.11 24.41
C ASP A 31 18.47 5.49 23.88
N SER A 32 19.69 5.60 23.34
CA SER A 32 20.20 6.85 22.73
C SER A 32 19.72 7.06 21.28
N LEU A 33 19.37 5.98 20.58
CA LEU A 33 18.86 6.00 19.20
C LEU A 33 17.37 6.39 19.11
N GLN A 34 16.56 6.10 20.13
CA GLN A 34 15.12 6.41 20.12
C GLN A 34 14.82 7.92 20.12
N ALA A 35 15.69 8.74 20.73
CA ALA A 35 15.50 10.18 20.83
C ALA A 35 16.16 10.97 19.67
N ALA A 36 17.29 10.50 19.12
CA ALA A 36 18.07 11.24 18.12
C ALA A 36 17.65 10.99 16.66
N GLY A 37 17.03 9.84 16.34
CA GLY A 37 16.73 9.43 14.96
C GLY A 37 15.34 9.81 14.44
N MET A 38 14.43 10.26 15.30
CA MET A 38 13.01 10.46 14.96
C MET A 38 12.74 11.71 14.12
N HIS A 39 13.70 12.64 14.07
CA HIS A 39 13.69 13.87 13.25
C HIS A 39 14.79 13.90 12.19
N ALA A 40 15.54 12.81 12.02
CA ALA A 40 16.59 12.75 11.01
C ALA A 40 15.94 12.69 9.61
N LEU A 41 16.28 13.65 8.76
CA LEU A 41 15.92 13.65 7.35
C LEU A 41 16.38 12.36 6.67
N THR A 42 15.72 11.95 5.59
CA THR A 42 16.06 10.75 4.80
C THR A 42 17.52 10.71 4.35
N GLU A 43 18.15 11.88 4.19
CA GLU A 43 19.53 12.07 3.79
C GLU A 43 20.53 12.07 4.96
N GLY A 44 20.04 12.04 6.19
CA GLY A 44 20.87 11.97 7.40
C GLY A 44 21.64 10.65 7.51
N ARG A 45 22.82 10.70 8.12
CA ARG A 45 23.62 9.49 8.42
C ARG A 45 23.02 8.76 9.63
N ASN A 46 22.75 7.47 9.51
CA ASN A 46 22.28 6.69 10.66
C ASN A 46 23.45 6.38 11.61
N PRO A 47 23.44 6.87 12.87
CA PRO A 47 24.52 6.64 13.81
C PRO A 47 24.66 5.17 14.23
N ALA A 48 23.63 4.34 14.04
CA ALA A 48 23.68 2.90 14.32
C ALA A 48 24.44 2.11 13.24
N THR A 49 24.64 2.66 12.05
CA THR A 49 25.16 1.91 10.89
C THR A 49 26.42 2.50 10.29
N THR A 50 27.15 3.35 11.03
CA THR A 50 28.37 4.01 10.51
C THR A 50 29.48 3.03 10.12
N GLU A 51 29.50 1.85 10.73
CA GLU A 51 30.50 0.79 10.50
C GLU A 51 29.86 -0.47 9.86
N ILE A 52 28.71 -0.33 9.19
CA ILE A 52 27.96 -1.47 8.65
C ILE A 52 28.78 -2.33 7.67
N ASP A 53 29.74 -1.72 6.97
CA ASP A 53 30.67 -2.35 6.01
C ASP A 53 31.73 -3.24 6.68
N ARG A 54 31.89 -3.17 8.01
CA ARG A 54 32.85 -3.97 8.79
C ARG A 54 32.22 -5.13 9.53
N LEU A 55 30.90 -5.24 9.50
CA LEU A 55 30.17 -6.25 10.27
C LEU A 55 30.15 -7.60 9.54
N PRO A 56 30.12 -8.72 10.29
CA PRO A 56 29.71 -9.99 9.74
C PRO A 56 28.34 -9.90 9.08
N THR A 57 28.10 -10.67 8.02
CA THR A 57 26.86 -10.61 7.24
C THR A 57 25.60 -10.77 8.07
N LEU A 58 25.60 -11.67 9.07
CA LEU A 58 24.44 -11.86 9.95
C LEU A 58 24.13 -10.60 10.78
N ASP A 59 25.15 -9.89 11.24
CA ASP A 59 24.97 -8.68 12.04
C ASP A 59 24.54 -7.49 11.16
N MET A 60 25.03 -7.41 9.92
CA MET A 60 24.45 -6.48 8.92
C MET A 60 22.95 -6.70 8.75
N LEU A 61 22.52 -7.96 8.58
CA LEU A 61 21.10 -8.30 8.41
C LEU A 61 20.27 -8.01 9.66
N ARG A 62 20.81 -8.26 10.86
CA ARG A 62 20.15 -7.92 12.13
C ARG A 62 19.96 -6.42 12.29
N LEU A 63 20.93 -5.60 11.88
CA LEU A 63 20.79 -4.14 11.89
C LEU A 63 19.72 -3.65 10.93
N ILE A 64 19.69 -4.18 9.70
CA ILE A 64 18.66 -3.85 8.72
C ILE A 64 17.28 -4.19 9.29
N ASN A 65 17.11 -5.41 9.79
CA ASN A 65 15.83 -5.85 10.36
C ASN A 65 15.41 -5.01 11.58
N LEU A 66 16.34 -4.64 12.45
CA LEU A 66 16.06 -3.78 13.60
C LEU A 66 15.54 -2.40 13.16
N GLU A 67 16.15 -1.82 12.13
CA GLU A 67 15.69 -0.54 11.56
C GLU A 67 14.31 -0.67 10.89
N ASP A 68 14.03 -1.78 10.19
CA ASP A 68 12.73 -2.04 9.58
C ASP A 68 11.58 -2.08 10.59
N THR A 69 11.84 -2.49 11.85
CA THR A 69 10.81 -2.48 12.91
C THR A 69 10.23 -1.09 13.19
N ARG A 70 10.94 -0.02 12.82
CA ARG A 70 10.47 1.36 13.00
C ARG A 70 9.37 1.75 12.01
N VAL A 71 9.32 1.08 10.86
CA VAL A 71 8.43 1.44 9.74
C VAL A 71 6.95 1.34 10.15
N THR A 72 6.55 0.23 10.77
CA THR A 72 5.15 0.02 11.16
C THR A 72 4.69 1.03 12.21
N ARG A 73 5.56 1.42 13.15
CA ARG A 73 5.28 2.48 14.12
C ARG A 73 5.12 3.84 13.46
N ALA A 74 5.99 4.17 12.50
CA ALA A 74 5.91 5.44 11.76
C ALA A 74 4.64 5.52 10.90
N VAL A 75 4.23 4.43 10.25
CA VAL A 75 2.95 4.37 9.52
C VAL A 75 1.77 4.43 10.49
N GLY A 76 1.88 3.72 11.63
CA GLY A 76 0.86 3.72 12.68
C GLY A 76 0.57 5.10 13.29
N SER A 77 1.55 6.02 13.29
CA SER A 77 1.32 7.40 13.75
C SER A 77 0.51 8.26 12.76
N GLN A 78 0.34 7.79 11.52
CA GLN A 78 -0.35 8.52 10.44
C GLN A 78 -1.76 7.98 10.16
N LEU A 79 -2.29 7.08 11.00
CA LEU A 79 -3.57 6.41 10.73
C LEU A 79 -4.75 7.38 10.60
N ALA A 80 -4.75 8.50 11.32
CA ALA A 80 -5.81 9.51 11.20
C ALA A 80 -5.81 10.17 9.81
N GLN A 81 -4.64 10.55 9.31
CA GLN A 81 -4.47 11.16 7.99
C GLN A 81 -4.74 10.14 6.86
N ILE A 82 -4.30 8.89 7.05
CA ILE A 82 -4.63 7.80 6.12
C ILE A 82 -6.15 7.57 6.07
N ALA A 83 -6.83 7.56 7.22
CA ALA A 83 -8.29 7.41 7.27
C ALA A 83 -9.02 8.58 6.58
N GLU A 84 -8.56 9.81 6.80
CA GLU A 84 -9.11 10.98 6.10
C GLU A 84 -8.94 10.85 4.58
N ALA A 85 -7.74 10.49 4.11
CA ALA A 85 -7.48 10.28 2.69
C ALA A 85 -8.36 9.17 2.11
N VAL A 86 -8.50 8.03 2.79
CA VAL A 86 -9.38 6.92 2.37
C VAL A 86 -10.81 7.41 2.15
N ASP A 87 -11.37 8.16 3.10
CA ASP A 87 -12.76 8.55 3.05
C ASP A 87 -13.02 9.57 1.94
N ARG A 88 -12.13 10.55 1.77
CA ARG A 88 -12.21 11.56 0.70
C ARG A 88 -11.99 10.96 -0.69
N ILE A 89 -11.05 10.03 -0.84
CA ILE A 89 -10.83 9.30 -2.10
C ILE A 89 -12.05 8.44 -2.43
N ALA A 90 -12.57 7.67 -1.46
CA ALA A 90 -13.73 6.80 -1.69
C ALA A 90 -14.98 7.59 -2.09
N GLU A 91 -15.22 8.77 -1.48
CA GLU A 91 -16.32 9.66 -1.86
C GLU A 91 -16.23 10.10 -3.32
N ARG A 92 -15.04 10.52 -3.75
CA ARG A 92 -14.74 10.94 -5.12
C ARG A 92 -14.86 9.81 -6.14
N MET A 93 -14.38 8.61 -5.81
CA MET A 93 -14.52 7.44 -6.68
C MET A 93 -15.98 7.00 -6.84
N ARG A 94 -16.85 7.22 -5.84
CA ARG A 94 -18.30 6.99 -6.02
C ARG A 94 -18.94 7.92 -7.05
N ARG A 95 -18.35 9.09 -7.30
CA ARG A 95 -18.79 10.06 -8.32
C ARG A 95 -18.15 9.81 -9.69
N GLY A 96 -17.38 8.74 -9.84
CA GLY A 96 -16.72 8.37 -11.09
C GLY A 96 -15.26 8.82 -11.20
N GLY A 97 -14.69 9.37 -10.13
CA GLY A 97 -13.28 9.74 -10.06
C GLY A 97 -12.31 8.55 -10.04
N ARG A 98 -11.05 8.82 -10.37
CA ARG A 98 -9.94 7.87 -10.30
C ARG A 98 -9.00 8.18 -9.13
N MET A 99 -8.25 7.17 -8.71
CA MET A 99 -7.13 7.34 -7.79
C MET A 99 -5.80 7.29 -8.58
N ILE A 100 -4.98 8.32 -8.47
CA ILE A 100 -3.81 8.54 -9.32
C ILE A 100 -2.57 8.62 -8.43
N TYR A 101 -1.61 7.72 -8.59
CA TYR A 101 -0.28 7.84 -7.98
C TYR A 101 0.65 8.65 -8.87
N ALA A 102 1.50 9.51 -8.29
CA ALA A 102 2.55 10.21 -9.01
C ALA A 102 3.88 10.11 -8.26
N GLY A 103 4.92 9.60 -8.90
CA GLY A 103 6.22 9.37 -8.25
C GLY A 103 7.38 9.19 -9.24
N ALA A 104 8.60 9.26 -8.71
CA ALA A 104 9.82 8.93 -9.45
C ALA A 104 10.55 7.75 -8.80
N GLY A 105 11.39 7.06 -9.57
CA GLY A 105 12.23 5.96 -9.08
C GLY A 105 11.44 4.92 -8.28
N THR A 106 11.91 4.60 -7.08
CA THR A 106 11.24 3.63 -6.19
C THR A 106 9.82 4.03 -5.82
N SER A 107 9.58 5.31 -5.51
CA SER A 107 8.25 5.81 -5.15
C SER A 107 7.24 5.57 -6.28
N GLY A 108 7.62 5.91 -7.52
CA GLY A 108 6.80 5.66 -8.71
C GLY A 108 6.55 4.17 -8.95
N ARG A 109 7.58 3.32 -8.79
CA ARG A 109 7.45 1.86 -8.94
C ARG A 109 6.52 1.23 -7.90
N ILE A 110 6.51 1.72 -6.67
CA ILE A 110 5.57 1.26 -5.64
C ILE A 110 4.13 1.67 -6.01
N GLY A 111 3.94 2.88 -6.54
CA GLY A 111 2.65 3.30 -7.10
C GLY A 111 2.17 2.38 -8.23
N VAL A 112 3.06 2.04 -9.17
CA VAL A 112 2.77 1.08 -10.26
C VAL A 112 2.42 -0.30 -9.70
N LEU A 113 3.17 -0.78 -8.71
CA LEU A 113 2.91 -2.06 -8.04
C LEU A 113 1.50 -2.10 -7.47
N ASP A 114 1.14 -1.15 -6.60
CA ASP A 114 -0.18 -1.12 -5.95
C ASP A 114 -1.31 -0.99 -6.98
N ALA A 115 -1.19 -0.07 -7.95
CA ALA A 115 -2.18 0.10 -9.02
C ALA A 115 -2.41 -1.19 -9.83
N SER A 116 -1.33 -1.92 -10.15
CA SER A 116 -1.41 -3.18 -10.92
C SER A 116 -2.13 -4.31 -10.18
N GLU A 117 -2.17 -4.26 -8.85
CA GLU A 117 -2.82 -5.26 -8.01
C GLU A 117 -4.32 -5.01 -7.85
N ILE A 118 -4.83 -3.80 -8.16
CA ILE A 118 -6.25 -3.45 -7.96
C ILE A 118 -7.19 -4.23 -8.90
N PRO A 119 -6.95 -4.32 -10.23
CA PRO A 119 -7.83 -5.08 -11.13
C PRO A 119 -7.97 -6.57 -10.76
N PRO A 120 -6.89 -7.35 -10.54
CA PRO A 120 -7.03 -8.77 -10.20
C PRO A 120 -7.60 -9.00 -8.80
N THR A 121 -7.46 -8.02 -7.89
CA THR A 121 -7.94 -8.11 -6.49
C THR A 121 -9.40 -7.68 -6.37
N TYR A 122 -9.85 -6.65 -7.06
CA TYR A 122 -11.18 -6.06 -6.86
C TYR A 122 -12.06 -6.06 -8.12
N GLY A 123 -11.58 -6.72 -9.19
CA GLY A 123 -12.29 -6.85 -10.47
C GLY A 123 -12.58 -5.52 -11.16
N THR A 124 -11.76 -4.50 -10.91
CA THR A 124 -11.94 -3.14 -11.42
C THR A 124 -11.35 -2.97 -12.82
N SER A 125 -11.74 -1.89 -13.50
CA SER A 125 -11.00 -1.42 -14.68
C SER A 125 -9.55 -1.06 -14.27
N PRO A 126 -8.53 -1.33 -15.12
CA PRO A 126 -7.18 -0.81 -14.94
C PRO A 126 -7.09 0.72 -14.89
N GLU A 127 -8.09 1.42 -15.42
CA GLU A 127 -8.14 2.90 -15.45
C GLU A 127 -8.61 3.51 -14.13
N LEU A 128 -9.14 2.69 -13.20
CA LEU A 128 -9.70 3.18 -11.94
C LEU A 128 -8.62 3.64 -10.96
N VAL A 129 -7.48 2.93 -10.96
CA VAL A 129 -6.29 3.26 -10.16
C VAL A 129 -5.09 3.23 -11.08
N VAL A 130 -4.44 4.37 -11.26
CA VAL A 130 -3.38 4.55 -12.25
C VAL A 130 -2.12 5.14 -11.61
N ALA A 131 -0.96 4.87 -12.19
CA ALA A 131 0.31 5.37 -11.69
C ALA A 131 1.07 6.14 -12.79
N LEU A 132 1.44 7.38 -12.47
CA LEU A 132 2.32 8.23 -13.24
C LEU A 132 3.73 8.10 -12.67
N ILE A 133 4.64 7.56 -13.48
CA ILE A 133 6.05 7.41 -13.12
C ILE A 133 6.90 8.36 -13.97
N ALA A 134 7.78 9.13 -13.33
CA ALA A 134 8.75 9.97 -14.03
C ALA A 134 9.60 9.12 -14.99
N GLY A 135 9.63 9.52 -16.27
CA GLY A 135 10.29 8.74 -17.33
C GLY A 135 9.44 7.64 -17.98
N GLY A 136 8.17 7.50 -17.59
CA GLY A 136 7.20 6.58 -18.22
C GLY A 136 7.53 5.10 -18.01
N ASP A 137 6.96 4.23 -18.85
CA ASP A 137 7.04 2.76 -18.69
C ASP A 137 8.47 2.21 -18.63
N ILE A 138 9.43 2.87 -19.30
CA ILE A 138 10.84 2.48 -19.25
C ILE A 138 11.38 2.57 -17.81
N ALA A 139 10.95 3.58 -17.04
CA ALA A 139 11.37 3.81 -15.67
C ALA A 139 10.91 2.70 -14.70
N VAL A 140 9.92 1.88 -15.09
CA VAL A 140 9.47 0.74 -14.29
C VAL A 140 10.59 -0.28 -14.11
N ARG A 141 11.38 -0.52 -15.16
CA ARG A 141 12.45 -1.53 -15.16
C ARG A 141 13.85 -0.96 -15.14
N SER A 142 14.02 0.27 -15.62
CA SER A 142 15.32 0.95 -15.72
C SER A 142 15.33 2.20 -14.84
N SER A 143 16.50 2.56 -14.31
CA SER A 143 16.69 3.88 -13.70
C SER A 143 17.06 4.87 -14.81
N LEU A 144 16.37 6.01 -14.85
CA LEU A 144 16.62 7.09 -15.78
C LEU A 144 17.08 8.30 -14.97
N GLU A 145 18.24 8.86 -15.30
CA GLU A 145 18.78 10.04 -14.62
C GLU A 145 18.05 11.31 -15.08
N GLY A 146 17.83 12.25 -14.16
CA GLY A 146 17.27 13.59 -14.44
C GLY A 146 15.76 13.67 -14.69
N VAL A 147 15.06 12.54 -14.88
CA VAL A 147 13.60 12.56 -15.11
C VAL A 147 12.81 13.04 -13.87
N GLU A 148 13.38 12.87 -12.68
CA GLU A 148 12.75 13.30 -11.43
C GLU A 148 12.81 14.81 -11.21
N ASP A 149 13.72 15.50 -11.91
CA ASP A 149 13.95 16.94 -11.83
C ASP A 149 13.08 17.74 -12.84
N ASP A 150 12.30 17.07 -13.71
CA ASP A 150 11.42 17.73 -14.67
C ASP A 150 10.02 17.99 -14.08
N THR A 151 9.83 19.17 -13.47
CA THR A 151 8.53 19.65 -12.99
C THR A 151 7.47 19.70 -14.10
N ALA A 152 7.85 20.15 -15.29
CA ALA A 152 6.92 20.32 -16.39
C ALA A 152 6.43 18.95 -16.92
N ALA A 153 7.25 17.90 -16.86
CA ALA A 153 6.81 16.54 -17.16
C ALA A 153 5.73 16.04 -16.20
N GLY A 154 5.84 16.36 -14.91
CA GLY A 154 4.82 16.04 -13.92
C GLY A 154 3.48 16.69 -14.25
N MET A 155 3.51 17.98 -14.58
CA MET A 155 2.32 18.72 -15.03
C MET A 155 1.73 18.10 -16.30
N ARG A 156 2.55 17.87 -17.33
CA ARG A 156 2.09 17.27 -18.60
C ARG A 156 1.43 15.92 -18.40
N ALA A 157 1.99 15.05 -17.57
CA ALA A 157 1.42 13.73 -17.30
C ALA A 157 0.00 13.81 -16.71
N VAL A 158 -0.24 14.76 -15.80
CA VAL A 158 -1.57 15.02 -15.22
C VAL A 158 -2.55 15.61 -16.27
N GLN A 159 -2.04 16.45 -17.18
CA GLN A 159 -2.82 17.02 -18.28
C GLN A 159 -3.24 15.95 -19.29
N GLU A 160 -2.31 15.08 -19.69
CA GLU A 160 -2.55 13.99 -20.64
C GLU A 160 -3.55 12.97 -20.10
N LEU A 161 -3.49 12.69 -18.79
CA LEU A 161 -4.48 11.84 -18.11
C LEU A 161 -5.86 12.50 -17.96
N SER A 162 -5.99 13.77 -18.38
CA SER A 162 -7.20 14.57 -18.25
C SER A 162 -7.73 14.59 -16.81
N THR A 163 -6.83 14.71 -15.84
CA THR A 163 -7.20 14.74 -14.42
C THR A 163 -8.18 15.88 -14.15
N GLY A 164 -9.21 15.60 -13.36
CA GLY A 164 -10.31 16.51 -13.08
C GLY A 164 -10.74 16.55 -11.60
N PRO A 165 -11.82 17.29 -11.29
CA PRO A 165 -12.24 17.54 -9.91
C PRO A 165 -12.85 16.34 -9.20
N GLU A 166 -13.15 15.24 -9.89
CA GLU A 166 -13.53 13.99 -9.22
C GLU A 166 -12.31 13.10 -8.95
N ASP A 167 -11.15 13.36 -9.55
CA ASP A 167 -9.96 12.55 -9.32
C ASP A 167 -9.29 12.89 -7.98
N SER A 168 -8.45 11.96 -7.51
CA SER A 168 -7.53 12.15 -6.40
C SER A 168 -6.11 11.82 -6.84
N LEU A 169 -5.17 12.74 -6.65
CA LEU A 169 -3.75 12.56 -6.92
C LEU A 169 -2.96 12.41 -5.62
N ILE A 170 -2.22 11.31 -5.51
CA ILE A 170 -1.34 10.98 -4.40
C ILE A 170 0.10 11.14 -4.88
N GLY A 171 0.75 12.22 -4.45
CA GLY A 171 2.15 12.47 -4.72
C GLY A 171 3.05 11.69 -3.77
N ILE A 172 4.01 10.95 -4.29
CA ILE A 172 4.86 10.03 -3.52
C ILE A 172 6.33 10.39 -3.75
N ALA A 173 6.99 10.90 -2.72
CA ALA A 173 8.43 11.12 -2.71
C ALA A 173 8.97 11.03 -1.30
N ALA A 174 9.95 10.13 -1.05
CA ALA A 174 10.52 9.97 0.28
C ALA A 174 11.08 11.29 0.83
N SER A 175 11.73 12.08 -0.02
CA SER A 175 12.29 13.38 0.32
C SER A 175 11.24 14.49 0.49
N GLY A 176 10.03 14.29 -0.03
CA GLY A 176 8.95 15.28 -0.07
C GLY A 176 9.21 16.50 -0.97
N ARG A 177 10.26 16.47 -1.81
CA ARG A 177 10.73 17.62 -2.61
C ARG A 177 11.02 17.31 -4.08
N THR A 178 10.62 16.15 -4.60
CA THR A 178 10.92 15.74 -5.98
C THR A 178 10.19 16.63 -6.99
N PRO A 179 10.90 17.35 -7.88
CA PRO A 179 10.28 18.32 -8.80
C PRO A 179 9.17 17.78 -9.70
N TYR A 180 9.33 16.57 -10.27
CA TYR A 180 8.27 15.90 -11.05
C TYR A 180 6.98 15.73 -10.24
N VAL A 181 7.09 15.32 -8.97
CA VAL A 181 5.93 15.08 -8.10
C VAL A 181 5.27 16.39 -7.71
N ILE A 182 6.07 17.42 -7.41
CA ILE A 182 5.59 18.78 -7.15
C ILE A 182 4.76 19.29 -8.33
N GLY A 183 5.29 19.21 -9.56
CA GLY A 183 4.56 19.66 -10.76
C GLY A 183 3.26 18.89 -11.00
N ALA A 184 3.25 17.57 -10.75
CA ALA A 184 2.02 16.78 -10.83
C ALA A 184 0.98 17.23 -9.79
N MET A 185 1.39 17.47 -8.55
CA MET A 185 0.50 17.95 -7.48
C MET A 185 -0.04 19.35 -7.74
N GLU A 186 0.81 20.28 -8.18
CA GLU A 186 0.40 21.65 -8.55
C GLU A 186 -0.68 21.62 -9.64
N GLU A 187 -0.47 20.85 -10.69
CA GLU A 187 -1.42 20.76 -11.80
C GLU A 187 -2.72 20.06 -11.40
N ALA A 188 -2.66 19.01 -10.58
CA ALA A 188 -3.84 18.33 -10.05
C ALA A 188 -4.68 19.27 -9.17
N ARG A 189 -4.03 20.01 -8.27
CA ARG A 189 -4.67 21.02 -7.42
C ARG A 189 -5.32 22.12 -8.26
N ARG A 190 -4.63 22.63 -9.28
CA ARG A 190 -5.16 23.64 -10.22
C ARG A 190 -6.42 23.16 -10.94
N ARG A 191 -6.53 21.85 -11.18
CA ARG A 191 -7.67 21.17 -11.83
C ARG A 191 -8.79 20.77 -10.85
N GLY A 192 -8.63 21.03 -9.56
CA GLY A 192 -9.62 20.74 -8.52
C GLY A 192 -9.62 19.29 -8.02
N ALA A 193 -8.63 18.49 -8.41
CA ALA A 193 -8.45 17.15 -7.87
C ALA A 193 -8.06 17.22 -6.38
N LEU A 194 -8.43 16.19 -5.62
CA LEU A 194 -7.94 16.01 -4.26
C LEU A 194 -6.44 15.73 -4.34
N THR A 195 -5.65 16.37 -3.49
CA THR A 195 -4.20 16.15 -3.42
C THR A 195 -3.82 15.54 -2.08
N VAL A 196 -3.04 14.47 -2.11
CA VAL A 196 -2.48 13.79 -0.93
C VAL A 196 -0.97 13.69 -1.09
N SER A 197 -0.20 14.06 -0.07
CA SER A 197 1.25 13.86 -0.06
C SER A 197 1.64 12.66 0.79
N VAL A 198 2.56 11.83 0.28
CA VAL A 198 3.19 10.74 1.01
C VAL A 198 4.71 10.94 0.98
N ALA A 199 5.26 11.37 2.11
CA ALA A 199 6.69 11.65 2.28
C ALA A 199 7.25 11.06 3.57
N CYS A 200 8.58 10.99 3.69
CA CYS A 200 9.25 10.51 4.91
C CYS A 200 10.13 11.59 5.57
N ASN A 201 9.93 12.84 5.15
CA ASN A 201 10.57 14.04 5.68
C ASN A 201 9.48 15.07 6.03
N SER A 202 9.72 15.81 7.11
CA SER A 202 8.95 17.01 7.47
C SER A 202 9.87 18.05 8.10
N PRO A 203 9.71 19.35 7.80
CA PRO A 203 8.81 19.90 6.78
C PRO A 203 9.26 19.54 5.35
N ALA A 204 8.33 19.50 4.40
CA ALA A 204 8.62 19.24 3.00
C ALA A 204 7.71 20.05 2.04
N PRO A 205 8.20 20.47 0.85
CA PRO A 205 7.41 21.26 -0.11
C PRO A 205 6.07 20.64 -0.53
N MET A 206 6.00 19.29 -0.59
CA MET A 206 4.75 18.60 -0.92
C MET A 206 3.64 18.77 0.15
N GLU A 207 3.97 19.19 1.37
CA GLU A 207 2.97 19.45 2.42
C GLU A 207 2.06 20.63 2.04
N ASP A 208 2.64 21.70 1.48
CA ASP A 208 1.92 22.92 1.09
C ASP A 208 0.97 22.71 -0.13
N LEU A 209 1.21 21.64 -0.88
CA LEU A 209 0.45 21.30 -2.09
C LEU A 209 -0.67 20.30 -1.82
N ALA A 210 -0.71 19.69 -0.64
CA ALA A 210 -1.63 18.60 -0.31
C ALA A 210 -2.81 19.09 0.52
N ASP A 211 -3.98 18.51 0.25
CA ASP A 211 -5.15 18.65 1.11
C ASP A 211 -5.13 17.64 2.27
N VAL A 212 -4.36 16.55 2.15
CA VAL A 212 -4.07 15.59 3.22
C VAL A 212 -2.58 15.24 3.20
N VAL A 213 -1.90 15.44 4.34
CA VAL A 213 -0.46 15.18 4.48
C VAL A 213 -0.24 13.88 5.25
N ILE A 214 0.45 12.90 4.64
CA ILE A 214 0.81 11.63 5.27
C ILE A 214 2.34 11.54 5.33
N THR A 215 2.90 11.69 6.53
CA THR A 215 4.35 11.80 6.71
C THR A 215 4.90 10.80 7.73
N PRO A 216 4.98 9.49 7.39
CA PRO A 216 5.62 8.50 8.24
C PRO A 216 7.13 8.75 8.35
N LEU A 217 7.55 9.38 9.46
CA LEU A 217 8.96 9.67 9.76
C LEU A 217 9.70 8.40 10.18
N VAL A 218 10.37 7.76 9.22
CA VAL A 218 11.14 6.50 9.43
C VAL A 218 12.60 6.74 9.89
N GLY A 219 13.05 8.00 9.86
CA GLY A 219 14.42 8.41 10.19
C GLY A 219 15.47 7.99 9.16
N ALA A 220 16.74 8.27 9.46
CA ALA A 220 17.88 7.97 8.60
C ALA A 220 17.96 6.50 8.16
N GLU A 221 18.26 6.26 6.89
CA GLU A 221 18.39 4.92 6.32
C GLU A 221 19.68 4.23 6.77
N VAL A 222 19.69 2.89 6.76
CA VAL A 222 20.89 2.10 7.10
C VAL A 222 22.07 2.39 6.18
N ILE A 223 21.78 2.61 4.90
CA ILE A 223 22.69 3.20 3.92
C ILE A 223 22.17 4.61 3.65
N THR A 224 22.97 5.61 3.99
CA THR A 224 22.62 7.04 3.88
C THR A 224 21.99 7.37 2.53
N GLY A 225 20.79 7.94 2.53
CA GLY A 225 20.05 8.31 1.32
C GLY A 225 19.41 7.16 0.54
N SER A 226 19.59 5.89 0.94
CA SER A 226 18.97 4.73 0.26
C SER A 226 17.50 4.57 0.64
N THR A 227 16.68 5.56 0.26
CA THR A 227 15.24 5.63 0.60
C THR A 227 14.38 4.53 -0.01
N ARG A 228 14.95 3.68 -0.87
CA ARG A 228 14.30 2.43 -1.31
C ARG A 228 14.06 1.44 -0.18
N MET A 229 14.64 1.67 1.00
CA MET A 229 14.59 0.78 2.16
C MET A 229 13.40 1.13 3.06
N LYS A 230 13.61 1.79 4.21
CA LYS A 230 12.51 2.05 5.15
C LYS A 230 11.46 2.99 4.56
N ALA A 231 11.86 4.06 3.88
CA ALA A 231 10.91 5.00 3.30
C ALA A 231 10.05 4.34 2.22
N GLY A 232 10.66 3.56 1.31
CA GLY A 232 9.94 2.74 0.34
C GLY A 232 9.00 1.71 0.99
N THR A 233 9.42 1.07 2.08
CA THR A 233 8.56 0.15 2.84
C THR A 233 7.37 0.89 3.46
N ALA A 234 7.58 2.08 4.03
CA ALA A 234 6.51 2.90 4.59
C ALA A 234 5.51 3.33 3.50
N GLN A 235 6.00 3.79 2.35
CA GLN A 235 5.17 4.13 1.20
C GLN A 235 4.31 2.93 0.77
N LYS A 236 4.90 1.74 0.63
CA LYS A 236 4.14 0.53 0.29
C LYS A 236 3.01 0.26 1.28
N LEU A 237 3.28 0.34 2.58
CA LEU A 237 2.27 0.11 3.61
C LEU A 237 1.14 1.15 3.55
N VAL A 238 1.49 2.43 3.39
CA VAL A 238 0.50 3.51 3.24
C VAL A 238 -0.37 3.28 1.99
N LEU A 239 0.25 3.01 0.84
CA LEU A 239 -0.46 2.79 -0.41
C LEU A 239 -1.40 1.58 -0.33
N ASN A 240 -0.95 0.47 0.26
CA ASN A 240 -1.82 -0.70 0.47
C ASN A 240 -2.98 -0.40 1.41
N MET A 241 -2.78 0.44 2.45
CA MET A 241 -3.87 0.88 3.32
C MET A 241 -4.87 1.75 2.54
N LEU A 242 -4.39 2.73 1.78
CA LEU A 242 -5.24 3.61 0.95
C LEU A 242 -6.07 2.77 -0.02
N SER A 243 -5.43 1.98 -0.88
CA SER A 243 -6.09 1.23 -1.93
C SER A 243 -7.05 0.17 -1.37
N THR A 244 -6.62 -0.59 -0.36
CA THR A 244 -7.47 -1.63 0.26
C THR A 244 -8.67 -1.01 0.95
N CYS A 245 -8.49 0.00 1.80
CA CYS A 245 -9.59 0.57 2.56
C CYS A 245 -10.56 1.35 1.65
N VAL A 246 -10.07 2.03 0.61
CA VAL A 246 -10.94 2.63 -0.42
C VAL A 246 -11.81 1.55 -1.08
N MET A 247 -11.22 0.42 -1.50
CA MET A 247 -11.97 -0.66 -2.14
C MET A 247 -12.99 -1.31 -1.19
N VAL A 248 -12.66 -1.42 0.11
CA VAL A 248 -13.63 -1.83 1.14
C VAL A 248 -14.79 -0.83 1.24
N ARG A 249 -14.52 0.49 1.28
CA ARG A 249 -15.54 1.55 1.32
C ARG A 249 -16.39 1.60 0.04
N LEU A 250 -15.87 1.12 -1.09
CA LEU A 250 -16.59 0.97 -2.35
C LEU A 250 -17.34 -0.38 -2.47
N GLY A 251 -17.39 -1.19 -1.40
CA GLY A 251 -18.14 -2.44 -1.39
C GLY A 251 -17.51 -3.57 -2.21
N LYS A 252 -16.20 -3.51 -2.51
CA LYS A 252 -15.49 -4.58 -3.23
C LYS A 252 -15.25 -5.83 -2.39
N THR A 253 -15.49 -5.74 -1.09
CA THR A 253 -15.39 -6.84 -0.13
C THR A 253 -16.71 -7.09 0.59
N PHE A 254 -16.83 -8.28 1.18
CA PHE A 254 -17.85 -8.59 2.17
C PHE A 254 -17.17 -9.33 3.32
N SER A 255 -17.25 -8.80 4.54
CA SER A 255 -16.34 -9.21 5.61
C SER A 255 -14.89 -9.03 5.13
N ASN A 256 -14.01 -10.00 5.39
CA ASN A 256 -12.66 -10.08 4.88
C ASN A 256 -12.55 -10.88 3.55
N LEU A 257 -13.66 -11.06 2.83
CA LEU A 257 -13.71 -11.83 1.59
C LEU A 257 -13.75 -10.89 0.38
N MET A 258 -12.94 -11.21 -0.61
CA MET A 258 -12.88 -10.56 -1.91
C MET A 258 -14.05 -11.04 -2.77
N VAL A 259 -15.12 -10.26 -2.84
CA VAL A 259 -16.39 -10.68 -3.47
C VAL A 259 -16.65 -10.08 -4.84
N ASP A 260 -15.79 -9.16 -5.30
CA ASP A 260 -15.90 -8.52 -6.62
C ASP A 260 -14.78 -8.96 -7.58
N MET A 261 -14.18 -10.13 -7.36
CA MET A 261 -13.13 -10.65 -8.23
C MET A 261 -13.67 -11.19 -9.56
N GLN A 262 -12.92 -11.03 -10.64
CA GLN A 262 -13.25 -11.62 -11.93
C GLN A 262 -12.80 -13.09 -11.99
N ALA A 263 -13.74 -14.03 -11.97
CA ALA A 263 -13.45 -15.46 -11.99
C ALA A 263 -13.08 -16.00 -13.40
N THR A 264 -12.02 -15.46 -13.99
CA THR A 264 -11.57 -15.75 -15.37
C THR A 264 -10.78 -17.06 -15.52
N ASN A 265 -10.33 -17.66 -14.41
CA ASN A 265 -9.56 -18.90 -14.42
C ASN A 265 -10.10 -19.91 -13.41
N THR A 266 -9.69 -21.19 -13.56
CA THR A 266 -10.14 -22.31 -12.72
C THR A 266 -9.91 -22.06 -11.22
N LYS A 267 -8.78 -21.46 -10.85
CA LYS A 267 -8.45 -21.11 -9.45
C LYS A 267 -9.45 -20.09 -8.89
N LEU A 268 -9.77 -19.04 -9.64
CA LEU A 268 -10.69 -17.99 -9.19
C LEU A 268 -12.15 -18.48 -9.16
N ARG A 269 -12.56 -19.35 -10.09
CA ARG A 269 -13.87 -20.03 -10.04
C ARG A 269 -14.00 -20.92 -8.80
N GLY A 270 -12.97 -21.72 -8.50
CA GLY A 270 -12.94 -22.53 -7.27
C GLY A 270 -12.96 -21.67 -6.01
N ARG A 271 -12.28 -20.51 -6.02
CA ARG A 271 -12.35 -19.55 -4.92
C ARG A 271 -13.75 -18.96 -4.76
N ALA A 272 -14.44 -18.61 -5.85
CA ALA A 272 -15.80 -18.07 -5.80
C ALA A 272 -16.77 -19.07 -5.15
N ARG A 273 -16.71 -20.34 -5.56
CA ARG A 273 -17.51 -21.43 -4.96
C ARG A 273 -17.24 -21.58 -3.47
N ARG A 274 -15.97 -21.59 -3.04
CA ARG A 274 -15.61 -21.65 -1.62
C ARG A 274 -16.13 -20.45 -0.82
N ILE A 275 -16.09 -19.25 -1.39
CA ILE A 275 -16.63 -18.04 -0.75
C ILE A 275 -18.14 -18.19 -0.54
N VAL A 276 -18.89 -18.60 -1.58
CA VAL A 276 -20.34 -18.82 -1.46
C VAL A 276 -20.63 -19.90 -0.42
N ALA A 277 -19.93 -21.04 -0.47
CA ALA A 277 -20.08 -22.13 0.48
C ALA A 277 -19.86 -21.67 1.93
N GLN A 278 -18.77 -20.92 2.18
CA GLN A 278 -18.44 -20.39 3.50
C GLN A 278 -19.49 -19.39 4.01
N VAL A 279 -19.95 -18.48 3.14
CA VAL A 279 -20.89 -17.43 3.53
C VAL A 279 -22.30 -17.99 3.78
N ALA A 280 -22.71 -18.97 2.98
CA ALA A 280 -24.03 -19.59 3.03
C ALA A 280 -24.13 -20.78 3.98
N GLY A 281 -22.99 -21.38 4.39
CA GLY A 281 -22.99 -22.61 5.19
C GLY A 281 -23.46 -23.84 4.42
N VAL A 282 -23.15 -23.92 3.13
CA VAL A 282 -23.58 -25.00 2.21
C VAL A 282 -22.39 -25.75 1.62
N SER A 283 -22.65 -26.90 0.99
CA SER A 283 -21.60 -27.65 0.28
C SER A 283 -21.06 -26.89 -0.93
N GLU A 284 -19.82 -27.18 -1.37
CA GLU A 284 -19.25 -26.57 -2.58
C GLU A 284 -20.08 -26.89 -3.85
N HIS A 285 -20.81 -28.02 -3.86
CA HIS A 285 -21.72 -28.38 -4.93
C HIS A 285 -22.91 -27.41 -4.99
N GLN A 286 -23.62 -27.24 -3.87
CA GLN A 286 -24.75 -26.30 -3.75
C GLN A 286 -24.29 -24.85 -4.01
N ALA A 287 -23.10 -24.48 -3.54
CA ALA A 287 -22.51 -23.18 -3.83
C ALA A 287 -22.24 -22.98 -5.32
N GLY A 288 -21.88 -24.05 -6.04
CA GLY A 288 -21.77 -24.06 -7.49
C GLY A 288 -23.10 -23.76 -8.17
N GLU A 289 -24.18 -24.45 -7.75
CA GLU A 289 -25.53 -24.23 -8.29
C GLU A 289 -26.01 -22.79 -8.06
N ILE A 290 -25.80 -22.24 -6.86
CA ILE A 290 -26.16 -20.84 -6.54
C ILE A 290 -25.36 -19.87 -7.43
N LEU A 291 -24.06 -20.11 -7.59
CA LEU A 291 -23.21 -19.25 -8.41
C LEU A 291 -23.59 -19.31 -9.89
N ASP A 292 -23.95 -20.48 -10.40
CA ASP A 292 -24.41 -20.67 -11.77
C ASP A 292 -25.77 -19.97 -11.99
N ALA A 293 -26.70 -20.08 -11.03
CA ALA A 293 -27.97 -19.36 -11.04
C ALA A 293 -27.80 -17.82 -10.98
N ALA A 294 -26.71 -17.35 -10.35
CA ALA A 294 -26.32 -15.94 -10.34
C ALA A 294 -25.58 -15.50 -11.63
N GLY A 295 -25.37 -16.38 -12.61
CA GLY A 295 -24.62 -16.08 -13.83
C GLY A 295 -23.12 -15.89 -13.59
N GLY A 296 -22.57 -16.48 -12.52
CA GLY A 296 -21.18 -16.31 -12.11
C GLY A 296 -20.92 -15.06 -11.26
N GLU A 297 -21.94 -14.24 -10.99
CA GLU A 297 -21.83 -13.02 -10.18
C GLU A 297 -21.75 -13.36 -8.69
N LEU A 298 -20.55 -13.25 -8.12
CA LEU A 298 -20.29 -13.66 -6.73
C LEU A 298 -21.09 -12.85 -5.70
N LYS A 299 -21.21 -11.52 -5.87
CA LYS A 299 -22.02 -10.67 -4.98
C LYS A 299 -23.49 -11.08 -5.02
N THR A 300 -24.04 -11.29 -6.22
CA THR A 300 -25.43 -11.73 -6.43
C THR A 300 -25.66 -13.09 -5.77
N ALA A 301 -24.75 -14.05 -5.98
CA ALA A 301 -24.79 -15.37 -5.36
C ALA A 301 -24.81 -15.29 -3.82
N ILE A 302 -24.00 -14.43 -3.23
CA ILE A 302 -23.97 -14.23 -1.77
C ILE A 302 -25.31 -13.67 -1.27
N VAL A 303 -25.87 -12.67 -1.96
CA VAL A 303 -27.15 -12.08 -1.56
C VAL A 303 -28.28 -13.11 -1.68
N MET A 304 -28.33 -13.87 -2.77
CA MET A 304 -29.28 -14.97 -2.95
C MET A 304 -29.16 -15.99 -1.80
N ALA A 305 -27.95 -16.47 -1.53
CA ALA A 305 -27.73 -17.52 -0.55
C ALA A 305 -28.09 -17.10 0.89
N ARG A 306 -27.93 -15.82 1.23
CA ARG A 306 -28.19 -15.30 2.58
C ARG A 306 -29.62 -14.82 2.80
N SER A 307 -30.33 -14.45 1.74
CA SER A 307 -31.67 -13.85 1.85
C SER A 307 -32.78 -14.68 1.23
N GLY A 308 -32.46 -15.74 0.48
CA GLY A 308 -33.43 -16.52 -0.29
C GLY A 308 -34.02 -15.77 -1.50
N ALA A 309 -33.45 -14.61 -1.84
CA ALA A 309 -33.89 -13.80 -2.98
C ALA A 309 -33.59 -14.47 -4.33
N THR A 310 -34.41 -14.16 -5.34
CA THR A 310 -34.10 -14.52 -6.74
C THR A 310 -32.87 -13.73 -7.24
N PRO A 311 -32.21 -14.16 -8.33
CA PRO A 311 -31.11 -13.40 -8.92
C PRO A 311 -31.47 -11.93 -9.22
N GLU A 312 -32.66 -11.69 -9.76
CA GLU A 312 -33.14 -10.34 -10.10
C GLU A 312 -33.34 -9.48 -8.86
N GLN A 313 -33.94 -10.04 -7.81
CA GLN A 313 -34.11 -9.35 -6.53
C GLN A 313 -32.75 -9.04 -5.88
N ALA A 314 -31.81 -9.98 -5.93
CA ALA A 314 -30.46 -9.79 -5.40
C ALA A 314 -29.71 -8.67 -6.15
N ARG A 315 -29.77 -8.65 -7.49
CA ARG A 315 -29.20 -7.57 -8.31
C ARG A 315 -29.85 -6.22 -8.00
N GLN A 316 -31.17 -6.18 -7.82
CA GLN A 316 -31.88 -4.96 -7.47
C GLN A 316 -31.45 -4.41 -6.10
N ARG A 317 -31.32 -5.28 -5.09
CA ARG A 317 -30.80 -4.89 -3.76
C ARG A 317 -29.38 -4.37 -3.84
N LEU A 318 -28.49 -5.07 -4.56
CA LEU A 318 -27.12 -4.62 -4.77
C LEU A 318 -27.06 -3.26 -5.47
N SER A 319 -27.89 -3.03 -6.50
CA SER A 319 -27.96 -1.75 -7.19
C SER A 319 -28.37 -0.60 -6.26
N ARG A 320 -29.41 -0.81 -5.43
CA ARG A 320 -29.86 0.18 -4.42
C ARG A 320 -28.81 0.45 -3.35
N SER A 321 -28.00 -0.55 -3.00
CA SER A 321 -26.95 -0.46 -1.98
C SER A 321 -25.58 -0.05 -2.53
N GLY A 322 -25.50 0.45 -3.78
CA GLY A 322 -24.21 0.85 -4.39
C GLY A 322 -23.21 -0.30 -4.53
N GLY A 323 -23.69 -1.54 -4.68
CA GLY A 323 -22.88 -2.75 -4.80
C GLY A 323 -22.30 -3.28 -3.48
N VAL A 324 -22.70 -2.71 -2.33
CA VAL A 324 -22.28 -3.14 -0.99
C VAL A 324 -23.13 -4.31 -0.52
N VAL A 325 -22.53 -5.51 -0.44
CA VAL A 325 -23.25 -6.75 -0.06
C VAL A 325 -23.89 -6.66 1.33
N ARG A 326 -23.20 -6.06 2.32
CA ARG A 326 -23.73 -5.95 3.68
C ARG A 326 -25.03 -5.14 3.73
N ALA A 327 -25.02 -3.95 3.13
CA ALA A 327 -26.21 -3.11 3.02
C ALA A 327 -27.33 -3.79 2.20
N ALA A 328 -27.00 -4.57 1.16
CA ALA A 328 -27.99 -5.32 0.38
C ALA A 328 -28.66 -6.48 1.15
N LEU A 329 -28.10 -6.89 2.30
CA LEU A 329 -28.64 -7.92 3.18
C LEU A 329 -29.44 -7.35 4.36
N GLU A 330 -29.34 -6.06 4.63
CA GLU A 330 -30.08 -5.41 5.71
C GLU A 330 -31.54 -5.17 5.29
N PRO A 331 -32.51 -5.31 6.21
CA PRO A 331 -33.91 -5.01 5.93
C PRO A 331 -34.09 -3.51 5.62
N GLU A 332 -34.98 -3.18 4.68
CA GLU A 332 -35.27 -1.78 4.30
C GLU A 332 -35.69 -0.98 5.55
N GLY A 333 -34.91 0.05 5.92
CA GLY A 333 -35.18 0.95 7.06
C GLY A 333 -34.11 1.03 8.17
N ALA A 334 -32.98 0.32 8.06
CA ALA A 334 -31.96 0.28 9.12
C ALA A 334 -30.89 1.42 9.07
N HIS A 335 -30.96 2.36 8.11
CA HIS A 335 -29.89 3.34 7.87
C HIS A 335 -30.22 4.80 8.26
N ASP A 336 -31.32 5.06 8.99
CA ASP A 336 -31.66 6.39 9.52
C ASP A 336 -31.30 6.55 11.02
N GLN A 337 -30.19 5.97 11.48
CA GLN A 337 -29.64 6.19 12.84
C GLN A 337 -28.13 6.38 12.84
#